data_AF-A0A355B853-F1
#
_entry.id   AF-A0A355B853-F1
#
_cell.length_a   1.000
_cell.length_b   1.000
_cell.length_c   1.000
_cell.angle_alpha   90.00
_cell.angle_beta   90.00
_cell.angle_gamma   90.00
#
_symmetry.space_group_name_H-M   'P 1'
#
loop_
_entity.id
_entity.type
_entity.pdbx_description
1 polymer ?
#
loop_
_entity_poly.entity_id
_entity_poly.type
_entity_poly.pdbx_seq_one_letter_code
_entity_poly.pdbx_strand_id
1 'polypeptide(L)'
;MTLPEGRNHFYYSIRRAEMLDPNSFFVELTENCGAEVLPDGRVKTSREQLEKCASTRGAKVTVSHAKNFERNVHVPTISVRRIQILGKKTETETLYFAFEDQEGAIVTDPAEWGRIPTQIFG
;
A
#
# COMPACT_ATOMS: atom_id res chain seq x y z
N MET A 1 -40.58 -23.73 28.93
CA MET A 1 -40.77 -22.95 27.69
C MET A 1 -40.07 -21.63 27.93
N THR A 2 -38.81 -21.55 27.53
CA THR A 2 -37.84 -20.58 28.01
C THR A 2 -37.64 -19.52 26.92
N LEU A 3 -37.66 -18.25 27.30
CA LEU A 3 -37.51 -17.07 26.42
C LEU A 3 -36.18 -17.12 25.65
N PRO A 4 -36.10 -16.62 24.39
CA PRO A 4 -34.82 -16.45 23.74
C PRO A 4 -34.18 -15.15 24.25
N GLU A 5 -33.24 -15.33 25.18
CA GLU A 5 -32.25 -14.33 25.55
C GLU A 5 -31.23 -14.14 24.43
N GLY A 6 -30.71 -12.91 24.31
CA GLY A 6 -29.32 -12.75 23.92
C GLY A 6 -29.08 -12.16 22.54
N ARG A 7 -29.23 -10.83 22.47
CA ARG A 7 -28.23 -9.90 21.92
C ARG A 7 -27.53 -10.36 20.64
N ASN A 8 -28.00 -9.81 19.52
CA ASN A 8 -27.16 -9.59 18.35
C ASN A 8 -25.91 -8.79 18.79
N HIS A 9 -24.82 -9.51 19.07
CA HIS A 9 -23.50 -8.93 19.04
C HIS A 9 -23.26 -8.52 17.59
N PHE A 10 -23.60 -7.26 17.29
CA PHE A 10 -22.89 -6.51 16.27
C PHE A 10 -21.43 -6.48 16.71
N TYR A 11 -20.70 -7.54 16.38
CA TYR A 11 -19.28 -7.39 16.16
C TYR A 11 -19.19 -6.35 15.06
N TYR A 12 -18.88 -5.12 15.47
CA TYR A 12 -17.98 -4.31 14.67
C TYR A 12 -16.73 -5.16 14.50
N SER A 13 -16.78 -6.09 13.55
CA SER A 13 -15.62 -6.37 12.73
C SER A 13 -15.28 -5.01 12.17
N ILE A 14 -14.43 -4.28 12.90
CA ILE A 14 -13.42 -3.48 12.24
C ILE A 14 -12.80 -4.51 11.32
N ARG A 15 -13.31 -4.63 10.08
CA ARG A 15 -12.54 -5.19 8.99
C ARG A 15 -11.28 -4.37 9.10
N ARG A 16 -10.25 -4.95 9.70
CA ARG A 16 -8.92 -4.37 9.79
C ARG A 16 -8.55 -4.29 8.34
N ALA A 17 -8.89 -3.16 7.73
CA ALA A 17 -9.04 -3.09 6.31
C ALA A 17 -7.65 -3.37 5.76
N GLU A 18 -7.61 -4.23 4.73
CA GLU A 18 -6.52 -4.47 3.81
C GLU A 18 -6.18 -3.15 3.07
N MET A 19 -5.97 -2.07 3.81
CA MET A 19 -5.99 -0.70 3.29
C MET A 19 -4.87 -0.50 2.28
N LEU A 20 -3.69 -1.08 2.55
CA LEU A 20 -2.57 -1.26 1.62
C LEU A 20 -1.83 -2.59 1.89
N ASP A 21 -2.51 -3.72 1.71
CA ASP A 21 -1.82 -5.03 1.68
C ASP A 21 -0.95 -5.16 0.42
N PRO A 22 0.33 -5.61 0.52
CA PRO A 22 1.22 -5.72 -0.63
C PRO A 22 0.69 -6.62 -1.76
N ASN A 23 0.12 -7.79 -1.43
CA ASN A 23 -0.39 -8.74 -2.43
C ASN A 23 -1.65 -8.20 -3.10
N SER A 24 -2.56 -7.64 -2.32
CA SER A 24 -3.75 -6.97 -2.84
C SER A 24 -3.38 -5.77 -3.72
N PHE A 25 -2.37 -4.98 -3.34
CA PHE A 25 -1.91 -3.84 -4.15
C PHE A 25 -1.23 -4.30 -5.44
N PHE A 26 -0.47 -5.40 -5.40
CA PHE A 26 0.11 -6.02 -6.60
C PHE A 26 -0.96 -6.37 -7.61
N VAL A 27 -1.97 -7.16 -7.18
CA VAL A 27 -3.10 -7.57 -8.03
C VAL A 27 -3.80 -6.36 -8.65
N GLU A 28 -4.12 -5.34 -7.85
CA GLU A 28 -4.76 -4.12 -8.34
C GLU A 28 -3.88 -3.37 -9.36
N LEU A 29 -2.59 -3.25 -9.07
CA LEU A 29 -1.64 -2.56 -9.93
C LEU A 29 -1.53 -3.24 -11.30
N THR A 30 -1.47 -4.58 -11.33
CA THR A 30 -1.31 -5.36 -12.55
C THR A 30 -2.62 -5.57 -13.31
N GLU A 31 -3.73 -5.82 -12.61
CA GLU A 31 -5.01 -6.17 -13.24
C GLU A 31 -5.89 -4.94 -13.53
N ASN A 32 -5.84 -3.91 -12.68
CA ASN A 32 -6.78 -2.78 -12.75
C ASN A 32 -6.14 -1.44 -13.17
N CYS A 33 -4.82 -1.32 -13.04
CA CYS A 33 -4.10 -0.11 -13.42
C CYS A 33 -3.13 -0.26 -14.60
N GLY A 34 -2.99 -1.47 -15.14
CA GLY A 34 -2.25 -1.72 -16.37
C GLY A 34 -0.73 -1.76 -16.20
N ALA A 35 -0.23 -2.04 -15.00
CA ALA A 35 1.17 -2.40 -14.84
C ALA A 35 1.46 -3.78 -15.47
N GLU A 36 2.67 -3.97 -15.96
CA GLU A 36 3.11 -5.18 -16.64
C GLU A 36 3.93 -6.04 -15.67
N VAL A 37 3.64 -7.34 -15.61
CA VAL A 37 4.51 -8.33 -14.95
C VAL A 37 5.54 -8.81 -15.96
N LEU A 38 6.81 -8.55 -15.69
CA LEU A 38 7.93 -8.98 -16.53
C LEU A 38 8.20 -10.49 -16.37
N PRO A 39 8.89 -11.12 -17.33
CA PRO A 39 9.19 -12.57 -17.28
C PRO A 39 9.99 -13.02 -16.05
N ASP A 40 10.70 -12.10 -15.40
CA ASP A 40 11.47 -12.34 -14.17
C ASP A 40 10.64 -12.15 -12.88
N GLY A 41 9.35 -11.84 -13.00
CA GLY A 41 8.43 -11.62 -11.88
C GLY A 41 8.40 -10.19 -11.36
N ARG A 42 9.27 -9.30 -11.85
CA ARG A 42 9.22 -7.87 -11.49
C ARG A 42 8.03 -7.17 -12.13
N VAL A 43 7.62 -6.05 -11.54
CA VAL A 43 6.54 -5.21 -12.07
C VAL A 43 7.13 -3.99 -12.74
N LYS A 44 6.76 -3.78 -14.00
CA LYS A 44 7.01 -2.54 -14.72
C LYS A 44 5.75 -1.68 -14.69
N THR A 45 5.89 -0.46 -14.18
CA THR A 45 4.80 0.50 -14.04
C THR A 45 5.28 1.92 -14.34
N SER A 46 4.41 2.91 -14.15
CA SER A 46 4.74 4.33 -14.22
C SER A 46 4.18 5.07 -13.01
N ARG A 47 4.66 6.30 -12.81
CA ARG A 47 4.17 7.15 -11.73
C ARG A 47 2.66 7.39 -11.86
N GLU A 48 2.18 7.61 -13.08
CA GLU A 48 0.77 7.83 -13.38
C GLU A 48 -0.08 6.61 -13.01
N GLN A 49 0.37 5.40 -13.35
CA GLN A 49 -0.32 4.16 -13.00
C GLN A 49 -0.37 3.95 -11.49
N LEU A 50 0.74 4.20 -10.79
CA LEU A 50 0.80 4.13 -9.32
C LEU A 50 -0.15 5.14 -8.67
N GLU A 51 -0.17 6.39 -9.17
CA GLU A 51 -1.07 7.44 -8.68
C GLU A 51 -2.54 7.06 -8.91
N LYS A 52 -2.85 6.48 -10.08
CA LYS A 52 -4.17 5.94 -10.39
C LYS A 52 -4.59 4.86 -9.40
N CYS A 53 -3.78 3.83 -9.13
CA CYS A 53 -4.13 2.79 -8.16
C CYS A 53 -4.20 3.30 -6.74
N ALA A 54 -3.26 4.17 -6.34
CA ALA A 54 -3.27 4.74 -5.01
C ALA A 54 -4.59 5.50 -4.76
N SER A 55 -5.09 6.21 -5.78
CA SER A 55 -6.34 6.94 -5.68
C SER A 55 -7.57 6.05 -5.43
N THR A 56 -7.63 4.83 -5.98
CA THR A 56 -8.75 3.88 -5.75
C THR A 56 -8.82 3.46 -4.28
N ARG A 57 -7.70 3.58 -3.55
CA ARG A 57 -7.61 3.28 -2.12
C ARG A 57 -7.56 4.52 -1.23
N GLY A 58 -7.73 5.73 -1.79
CA GLY A 58 -7.57 6.98 -1.02
C GLY A 58 -6.15 7.18 -0.49
N ALA A 59 -5.15 6.61 -1.16
CA ALA A 59 -3.74 6.76 -0.87
C ALA A 59 -3.08 7.78 -1.80
N LYS A 60 -1.90 8.26 -1.43
CA LYS A 60 -1.07 9.19 -2.21
C LYS A 60 0.31 8.60 -2.45
N VAL A 61 0.81 8.75 -3.66
CA VAL A 61 2.17 8.34 -4.03
C VAL A 61 3.15 9.47 -3.69
N THR A 62 4.26 9.11 -3.07
CA THR A 62 5.40 10.00 -2.81
C THR A 62 6.66 9.30 -3.29
N VAL A 63 7.43 9.96 -4.14
CA VAL A 63 8.73 9.46 -4.60
C VAL A 63 9.80 10.13 -3.75
N SER A 64 10.66 9.33 -3.10
CA SER A 64 11.77 9.81 -2.31
C SER A 64 13.08 9.26 -2.87
N HIS A 65 14.01 10.17 -3.16
CA HIS A 65 15.40 9.84 -3.49
C HIS A 65 16.28 9.88 -2.23
N ALA A 66 15.69 9.71 -1.03
CA ALA A 66 16.44 9.76 0.20
C ALA A 66 17.47 8.62 0.26
N LYS A 67 18.72 8.98 0.57
CA LYS A 67 19.80 8.02 0.79
C LYS A 67 19.40 7.09 1.93
N ASN A 68 19.34 5.78 1.69
CA ASN A 68 19.17 4.81 2.77
C ASN A 68 20.50 4.78 3.56
N PHE A 69 20.52 5.49 4.69
CA PHE A 69 21.73 5.68 5.50
C PHE A 69 22.29 4.37 6.08
N GLU A 70 21.44 3.37 6.29
CA GLU A 70 21.85 2.08 6.86
C GLU A 70 22.56 1.19 5.83
N ARG A 71 22.14 1.25 4.55
CA ARG A 71 22.74 0.45 3.48
C ARG A 71 23.84 1.19 2.70
N ASN A 72 24.02 2.50 2.94
CA ASN A 72 24.90 3.40 2.19
C ASN A 72 24.71 3.33 0.64
N VAL A 73 23.52 2.89 0.19
CA VAL A 73 23.11 2.83 -1.22
C VAL A 73 21.96 3.83 -1.43
N HIS A 74 22.00 4.52 -2.56
CA HIS A 74 20.90 5.34 -3.03
C HIS A 74 19.81 4.42 -3.60
N VAL A 75 18.88 3.97 -2.76
CA VAL A 75 17.71 3.23 -3.24
C VAL A 75 16.57 4.23 -3.34
N PRO A 76 16.27 4.75 -4.54
CA PRO A 76 15.09 5.58 -4.69
C PRO A 76 13.89 4.72 -4.30
N THR A 77 13.06 5.26 -3.41
CA THR A 77 11.94 4.53 -2.80
C THR A 77 10.67 5.26 -3.14
N ILE A 78 9.66 4.52 -3.61
CA ILE A 78 8.31 5.07 -3.75
C ILE A 78 7.51 4.60 -2.55
N SER A 79 6.76 5.53 -1.96
CA SER A 79 5.86 5.28 -0.85
C SER A 79 4.43 5.61 -1.26
N VAL A 80 3.54 4.64 -1.11
CA VAL A 80 2.09 4.81 -1.23
C VAL A 80 1.55 4.95 0.18
N ARG A 81 1.11 6.15 0.55
CA ARG A 81 0.67 6.48 1.91
C ARG A 81 -0.83 6.74 1.95
N ARG A 82 -1.52 6.12 2.90
CA ARG A 82 -2.93 6.39 3.19
C ARG A 82 -3.08 6.96 4.59
N ILE A 83 -3.97 7.94 4.75
CA ILE A 83 -4.34 8.53 6.03
C ILE A 83 -5.86 8.41 6.16
N GLN A 84 -6.34 7.84 7.25
CA GLN A 84 -7.77 7.75 7.56
C GLN A 84 -8.06 8.34 8.94
N ILE A 85 -9.11 9.15 9.03
CA ILE A 85 -9.58 9.74 10.28
C ILE A 85 -10.80 8.93 10.75
N LEU A 86 -10.69 8.32 11.92
CA LEU A 86 -11.71 7.51 12.57
C LEU A 86 -12.11 8.16 13.89
N GLY A 87 -13.08 9.08 13.83
CA GLY A 87 -13.48 9.88 14.99
C GLY A 87 -12.35 10.80 15.45
N LYS A 88 -11.85 10.58 16.68
CA LYS A 88 -10.69 11.33 17.24
C LYS A 88 -9.33 10.74 16.87
N LYS A 89 -9.30 9.55 16.27
CA LYS A 89 -8.05 8.86 15.93
C LYS A 89 -7.69 9.08 14.47
N THR A 90 -6.40 9.22 14.19
CA THR A 90 -5.84 9.24 12.85
C THR A 90 -4.98 8.00 12.65
N GLU A 91 -5.29 7.20 11.64
CA GLU A 91 -4.50 6.05 11.24
C GLU A 91 -3.68 6.39 9.99
N THR A 92 -2.38 6.11 10.02
CA THR A 92 -1.48 6.24 8.88
C THR A 92 -0.90 4.89 8.53
N GLU A 93 -0.92 4.56 7.25
CA GLU A 93 -0.29 3.36 6.68
C GLU A 93 0.55 3.75 5.47
N THR A 94 1.70 3.10 5.31
CA THR A 94 2.57 3.31 4.15
C THR A 94 3.05 1.98 3.60
N LEU A 95 2.80 1.75 2.32
CA LEU A 95 3.45 0.72 1.52
C LEU A 95 4.66 1.36 0.84
N TYR A 96 5.82 0.73 0.86
CA TYR A 96 7.01 1.21 0.18
C TYR A 96 7.60 0.13 -0.70
N PHE A 97 8.26 0.54 -1.78
CA PHE A 97 8.92 -0.36 -2.69
C PHE A 97 10.20 0.27 -3.23
N ALA A 98 11.25 -0.55 -3.29
CA ALA A 98 12.47 -0.22 -4.03
C ALA A 98 12.16 -0.23 -5.52
N PHE A 99 12.76 0.67 -6.28
CA PHE A 99 12.57 0.70 -7.72
C PHE A 99 13.83 1.08 -8.48
N GLU A 100 13.87 0.67 -9.74
CA GLU A 100 14.80 1.12 -10.76
C GLU A 100 14.03 2.01 -11.74
N ASP A 101 14.59 3.20 -12.04
CA ASP A 101 14.09 4.02 -13.14
C ASP A 101 14.74 3.53 -14.44
N GLN A 102 13.92 3.03 -15.35
CA GLN A 102 14.33 2.58 -16.68
C GLN A 102 13.58 3.40 -17.73
N GLU A 103 14.21 4.49 -18.19
CA GLU A 103 13.72 5.34 -19.27
C GLU A 103 12.28 5.87 -19.04
N GLY A 104 11.97 6.28 -17.80
CA GLY A 104 10.64 6.79 -17.43
C GLY A 104 9.64 5.70 -17.02
N ALA A 105 10.05 4.43 -17.04
CA ALA A 105 9.33 3.35 -16.39
C ALA A 105 9.93 3.06 -15.00
N ILE A 106 9.05 2.75 -14.05
CA ILE A 106 9.40 2.29 -12.72
C ILE A 106 9.37 0.76 -12.76
N VAL A 107 10.51 0.13 -12.51
CA VAL A 107 10.60 -1.33 -12.36
C VAL A 107 10.82 -1.64 -10.88
N THR A 108 10.01 -2.52 -10.31
CA THR A 108 10.08 -2.87 -8.89
C THR A 108 9.86 -4.36 -8.68
N ASP A 109 10.54 -4.95 -7.70
CA ASP A 109 10.36 -6.35 -7.33
C ASP A 109 9.32 -6.46 -6.18
N PRO A 110 8.16 -7.13 -6.40
CA PRO A 110 7.17 -7.37 -5.34
C PRO A 110 7.74 -8.04 -4.08
N ALA A 111 8.81 -8.83 -4.19
CA ALA A 111 9.46 -9.46 -3.05
C ALA A 111 10.18 -8.45 -2.13
N GLU A 112 10.53 -7.28 -2.66
CA GLU A 112 11.15 -6.18 -1.90
C GLU A 112 10.13 -5.14 -1.40
N TRP A 113 8.83 -5.38 -1.62
CA TRP A 113 7.79 -4.49 -1.12
C TRP A 113 7.62 -4.67 0.38
N GLY A 114 7.55 -3.55 1.08
CA GLY A 114 7.40 -3.55 2.53
C GLY A 114 6.32 -2.59 2.99
N ARG A 115 5.95 -2.73 4.27
CA ARG A 115 4.89 -1.94 4.89
C ARG A 115 5.40 -1.36 6.19
N ILE A 116 5.21 -0.05 6.38
CA ILE A 116 5.39 0.58 7.69
C ILE A 116 4.13 0.25 8.52
N PRO A 117 4.29 -0.29 9.75
CA PRO A 117 3.16 -0.62 10.61
C PRO A 117 2.20 0.56 10.79
N THR A 118 0.89 0.27 10.82
CA THR A 118 -0.14 1.30 11.01
C THR A 118 0.12 2.09 12.28
N GLN A 119 0.31 3.39 12.14
CA GLN A 119 0.47 4.32 13.25
C GLN A 119 -0.88 4.95 13.58
N ILE A 120 -1.27 4.90 14.85
CA ILE A 120 -2.54 5.46 15.33
C ILE A 120 -2.22 6.62 16.27
N PHE A 121 -2.70 7.81 15.93
CA PHE A 121 -2.56 9.03 16.73
C PHE A 121 -3.93 9.43 17.28
N GLY A 122 -4.02 9.91 18.51
CA GLY A 122 -5.28 10.36 19.11
C GLY A 122 -5.13 10.79 20.56
#